data_AF-A0A1B3LKL5-F1
#
_entry.id   AF-A0A1B3LKL5-F1
#
_cell.length_a   1.000
_cell.length_b   1.000
_cell.length_c   1.000
_cell.angle_alpha   90.00
_cell.angle_beta   90.00
_cell.angle_gamma   90.00
#
_symmetry.space_group_name_H-M   'P 1'
#
loop_
_entity.id
_entity.type
_entity.pdbx_description
1 polymer ?
#
loop_
_entity_poly.entity_id
_entity_poly.type
_entity_poly.pdbx_seq_one_letter_code
_entity_poly.pdbx_strand_id
1 'polypeptide(L)'
;MRSHAPWYLKVLAVTGVVAIALVLAQVIFDAGRGWVGLDVSGMQSEARSLRARVAMLEGELAGIRQQADAAHSTLQIERSAQEQLTSRIRSLESENSRLREDMLVFENLAGSSGAEQGFKINRLVLEPDGEAGRYRYRMLIIRQGGKPDRDALGAYEIVATIDQQGHDANITFPPKSGDTSHRVAFRHFQRVDGVITLPDGARLKSIEARFVQDGQIRARATAAV
;
A
#
# COMPACT_ATOMS: atom_id res chain seq x y z
N MET A 1 -6.25 -29.87 123.59
CA MET A 1 -5.90 -31.03 122.74
C MET A 1 -5.04 -30.55 121.58
N ARG A 2 -3.72 -30.81 121.60
CA ARG A 2 -2.79 -30.43 120.53
C ARG A 2 -2.39 -31.72 119.79
N SER A 3 -2.97 -31.92 118.60
CA SER A 3 -2.60 -33.02 117.73
C SER A 3 -1.17 -32.80 117.21
N HIS A 4 -0.20 -33.52 117.77
CA HIS A 4 1.12 -33.67 117.17
C HIS A 4 0.95 -34.53 115.92
N ALA A 5 0.71 -33.89 114.77
CA ALA A 5 0.72 -34.57 113.49
C ALA A 5 2.11 -35.24 113.30
N PRO A 6 2.19 -36.57 113.14
CA PRO A 6 3.46 -37.29 113.04
C PRO A 6 4.24 -36.79 111.84
N TRP A 7 5.54 -36.55 112.04
CA TRP A 7 6.45 -35.94 111.06
C TRP A 7 6.43 -36.63 109.69
N TYR A 8 6.17 -37.94 109.65
CA TYR A 8 6.05 -38.72 108.42
C TYR A 8 4.88 -38.27 107.53
N LEU A 9 3.74 -37.89 108.11
CA LEU A 9 2.59 -37.38 107.34
C LEU A 9 2.92 -36.03 106.68
N LYS A 10 3.75 -35.20 107.32
CA LYS A 10 4.21 -33.93 106.72
C LYS A 10 5.12 -34.18 105.53
N VAL A 11 6.06 -35.13 105.64
CA VAL A 11 6.94 -35.51 104.52
C VAL A 11 6.12 -36.07 103.35
N LEU A 12 5.15 -36.94 103.64
CA LEU A 12 4.31 -37.56 102.61
C LEU A 12 3.39 -36.54 101.91
N ALA A 13 2.87 -35.56 102.66
CA ALA A 13 2.12 -34.44 102.10
C ALA A 13 3.00 -33.56 101.21
N VAL A 14 4.22 -33.23 101.64
CA VAL A 14 5.17 -32.42 100.84
C VAL A 14 5.56 -33.16 99.56
N THR A 15 5.89 -34.45 99.62
CA THR A 15 6.21 -35.24 98.42
C THR A 15 5.02 -35.35 97.47
N GLY A 16 3.81 -35.50 98.02
CA GLY A 16 2.58 -35.52 97.22
C GLY A 16 2.34 -34.20 96.50
N VAL A 17 2.51 -33.08 97.20
CA VAL A 17 2.38 -31.73 96.61
C VAL A 17 3.43 -31.51 95.53
N VAL A 18 4.68 -31.93 95.73
CA VAL A 18 5.75 -31.82 94.73
C VAL A 18 5.45 -32.68 93.50
N ALA A 19 4.98 -33.92 93.68
CA ALA A 19 4.60 -34.78 92.56
C ALA A 19 3.44 -34.19 91.75
N ILE A 20 2.42 -33.65 92.43
CA ILE A 20 1.30 -32.97 91.77
C ILE A 20 1.78 -31.72 91.03
N ALA A 21 2.68 -30.93 91.62
CA ALA A 21 3.25 -29.75 90.97
C ALA A 21 4.04 -30.13 89.71
N LEU A 22 4.79 -31.22 89.72
CA LEU A 22 5.51 -31.72 88.54
C LEU A 22 4.55 -32.20 87.44
N VAL A 23 3.50 -32.93 87.80
CA VAL A 23 2.48 -33.37 86.82
C VAL A 23 1.75 -32.16 86.22
N LEU A 24 1.37 -31.19 87.04
CA LEU A 24 0.74 -29.95 86.56
C LEU A 24 1.70 -29.14 85.67
N ALA A 25 2.99 -29.07 86.01
CA ALA A 25 3.99 -28.40 85.20
C ALA A 25 4.16 -29.09 83.83
N GLN A 26 4.15 -30.42 83.77
CA GLN A 26 4.20 -31.17 82.52
C GLN A 26 2.94 -30.93 81.67
N VAL A 27 1.75 -30.99 82.27
CA VAL A 27 0.49 -30.73 81.55
C VAL A 27 0.42 -29.30 81.02
N ILE A 28 0.85 -28.31 81.81
CA ILE A 28 0.89 -26.90 81.37
C ILE A 28 1.92 -26.70 80.26
N PHE A 29 3.08 -27.37 80.35
CA PHE A 29 4.12 -27.31 79.32
C PHE A 29 3.65 -27.94 78.00
N ASP A 30 2.97 -29.09 78.05
CA ASP A 30 2.45 -29.79 76.87
C ASP A 30 1.21 -29.08 76.29
N ALA A 31 0.32 -28.56 77.13
CA ALA A 31 -0.84 -27.77 76.69
C ALA A 31 -0.41 -26.43 76.09
N GLY A 32 0.63 -25.78 76.66
CA GLY A 32 1.23 -24.58 76.11
C GLY A 32 1.84 -24.82 74.73
N ARG A 33 2.40 -26.02 74.49
CA ARG A 33 2.92 -26.40 73.17
C ARG A 33 1.82 -26.54 72.10
N GLY A 34 0.63 -26.98 72.50
CA GLY A 34 -0.54 -27.09 71.62
C GLY A 34 -1.23 -25.76 71.31
N TRP A 35 -1.20 -24.80 72.23
CA TRP A 35 -1.84 -23.47 72.06
C TRP A 35 -0.91 -22.41 71.46
N VAL A 36 0.42 -22.57 71.57
CA VAL A 36 1.43 -21.74 70.89
C VAL A 36 1.74 -22.27 69.48
N GLY A 37 0.95 -23.22 68.98
CA GLY A 37 0.81 -23.47 67.56
C GLY A 37 -0.10 -22.41 66.93
N LEU A 38 0.33 -21.14 66.90
CA LEU A 38 -0.12 -20.25 65.82
C LEU A 38 0.01 -21.09 64.54
N ASP A 39 -1.02 -21.13 63.70
CA ASP A 39 -1.02 -21.93 62.47
C ASP A 39 -0.03 -21.32 61.44
N VAL A 40 1.23 -21.22 61.82
CA VAL A 40 2.35 -20.64 61.08
C VAL A 40 2.56 -21.48 59.82
N SER A 41 2.29 -22.79 59.89
CA SER A 41 2.22 -23.67 58.72
C SER A 41 1.11 -23.27 57.76
N GLY A 42 -0.12 -23.07 58.25
CA GLY A 42 -1.27 -22.63 57.45
C GLY A 42 -1.04 -21.25 56.83
N MET A 43 -0.65 -20.26 57.64
CA MET A 43 -0.33 -18.91 57.18
C MET A 43 0.84 -18.88 56.19
N GLN A 44 1.87 -19.71 56.38
CA GLN A 44 2.98 -19.80 55.44
C GLN A 44 2.58 -20.50 54.14
N SER A 45 1.69 -21.49 54.20
CA SER A 45 1.13 -22.14 53.01
C SER A 45 0.23 -21.19 52.21
N GLU A 46 -0.59 -20.38 52.90
CA GLU A 46 -1.44 -19.36 52.31
C GLU A 46 -0.61 -18.22 51.71
N ALA A 47 0.42 -17.74 52.42
CA ALA A 47 1.35 -16.76 51.87
C ALA A 47 2.09 -17.28 50.62
N ARG A 48 2.42 -18.58 50.57
CA ARG A 48 3.01 -19.20 49.36
C ARG A 48 2.00 -19.28 48.22
N SER A 49 0.75 -19.66 48.50
CA SER A 49 -0.30 -19.77 47.47
C SER A 49 -0.68 -18.39 46.92
N LEU A 50 -0.79 -17.36 47.76
CA LEU A 50 -1.02 -15.99 47.33
C LEU A 50 0.14 -15.47 46.49
N ARG A 51 1.40 -15.69 46.89
CA ARG A 51 2.56 -15.30 46.08
C ARG A 51 2.58 -16.00 44.72
N ALA A 52 2.25 -17.29 44.67
CA ALA A 52 2.13 -18.02 43.41
C ALA A 52 1.02 -17.44 42.51
N ARG A 53 -0.13 -17.08 43.09
CA ARG A 53 -1.23 -16.42 42.36
C ARG A 53 -0.82 -15.04 41.84
N VAL A 54 -0.13 -14.24 42.65
CA VAL A 54 0.39 -12.94 42.23
C VAL A 54 1.36 -13.10 41.06
N ALA A 55 2.33 -14.03 41.16
CA ALA A 55 3.27 -14.29 40.07
C ALA A 55 2.58 -14.76 38.78
N MET A 56 1.54 -15.60 38.90
CA MET A 56 0.72 -16.04 37.77
C MET A 56 -0.02 -14.87 37.12
N LEU A 57 -0.70 -14.04 37.93
CA LEU A 57 -1.44 -12.87 37.46
C LEU A 57 -0.51 -11.82 36.84
N GLU A 58 0.68 -11.62 37.39
CA GLU A 58 1.70 -10.73 36.82
C GLU A 58 2.16 -11.24 35.45
N GLY A 59 2.33 -12.57 35.29
CA GLY A 59 2.64 -13.19 34.01
C GLY A 59 1.53 -13.02 32.97
N GLU A 60 0.27 -13.24 33.37
CA GLU A 60 -0.90 -13.01 32.50
C GLU A 60 -1.01 -11.54 32.08
N LEU A 61 -0.81 -10.61 33.02
CA LEU A 61 -0.88 -9.19 32.77
C LEU A 61 0.25 -8.73 31.83
N ALA A 62 1.47 -9.27 31.99
CA ALA A 62 2.56 -9.03 31.06
C ALA A 62 2.23 -9.52 29.65
N GLY A 63 1.62 -10.71 29.52
CA GLY A 63 1.17 -11.27 28.24
C GLY A 63 0.10 -10.41 27.57
N ILE A 64 -0.91 -9.96 28.33
CA ILE A 64 -1.98 -9.09 27.83
C ILE A 64 -1.42 -7.73 27.39
N ARG A 65 -0.51 -7.13 28.17
CA ARG A 65 0.15 -5.87 27.78
C ARG A 65 0.92 -6.01 26.48
N GLN A 66 1.69 -7.07 26.32
CA GLN A 66 2.44 -7.31 25.09
C GLN A 66 1.51 -7.45 23.87
N GLN A 67 0.36 -8.12 24.01
CA GLN A 67 -0.64 -8.21 22.95
C GLN A 67 -1.29 -6.85 22.65
N ALA A 68 -1.59 -6.06 23.68
CA ALA A 68 -2.15 -4.73 23.53
C ALA A 68 -1.17 -3.77 22.83
N ASP A 69 0.11 -3.81 23.18
CA ASP A 69 1.17 -3.00 22.56
C ASP A 69 1.36 -3.39 21.08
N ALA A 70 1.32 -4.69 20.78
CA ALA A 70 1.38 -5.18 19.40
C ALA A 70 0.16 -4.71 18.59
N ALA A 71 -1.06 -4.85 19.14
CA ALA A 71 -2.28 -4.39 18.49
C ALA A 71 -2.29 -2.87 18.28
N HIS A 72 -1.82 -2.09 19.25
CA HIS A 72 -1.69 -0.64 19.13
C HIS A 72 -0.71 -0.25 18.01
N SER A 73 0.43 -0.94 17.94
CA SER A 73 1.42 -0.74 16.87
C SER A 73 0.85 -1.06 15.49
N THR A 74 0.11 -2.17 15.36
CA THR A 74 -0.57 -2.53 14.10
C THR A 74 -1.59 -1.47 13.68
N LEU A 75 -2.42 -0.97 14.61
CA LEU A 75 -3.38 0.09 14.33
C LEU A 75 -2.70 1.40 13.91
N GLN A 76 -1.56 1.75 14.52
CA GLN A 76 -0.78 2.93 14.13
C GLN A 76 -0.21 2.79 12.72
N ILE A 77 0.34 1.62 12.39
CA ILE A 77 0.83 1.31 11.03
C ILE A 77 -0.32 1.42 10.03
N GLU A 78 -1.47 0.80 10.30
CA GLU A 78 -2.64 0.82 9.42
C GLU A 78 -3.15 2.24 9.17
N ARG A 79 -3.28 3.05 10.22
CA ARG A 79 -3.65 4.47 10.10
C ARG A 79 -2.67 5.25 9.22
N SER A 80 -1.36 5.08 9.46
CA SER A 80 -0.33 5.75 8.65
C SER A 80 -0.37 5.31 7.18
N ALA A 81 -0.62 4.02 6.92
CA ALA A 81 -0.77 3.50 5.56
C ALA A 81 -2.03 4.05 4.88
N GLN A 82 -3.14 4.16 5.61
CA GLN A 82 -4.39 4.74 5.10
C GLN A 82 -4.24 6.23 4.77
N GLU A 83 -3.56 7.00 5.62
CA GLU A 83 -3.26 8.42 5.36
C GLU A 83 -2.38 8.58 4.12
N GLN A 84 -1.33 7.75 4.01
CA GLN A 84 -0.47 7.74 2.82
C GLN A 84 -1.24 7.35 1.55
N LEU A 85 -2.11 6.34 1.61
CA LEU A 85 -2.91 5.92 0.46
C LEU A 85 -3.88 7.03 0.03
N THR A 86 -4.54 7.67 1.01
CA THR A 86 -5.44 8.81 0.76
C THR A 86 -4.69 9.98 0.12
N SER A 87 -3.48 10.28 0.60
CA SER A 87 -2.62 11.30 -0.01
C SER A 87 -2.23 10.96 -1.45
N ARG A 88 -1.88 9.69 -1.72
CA ARG A 88 -1.59 9.22 -3.09
C ARG A 88 -2.80 9.33 -4.00
N ILE A 89 -3.99 8.93 -3.55
CA ILE A 89 -5.23 9.04 -4.31
C ILE A 89 -5.50 10.50 -4.66
N ARG A 90 -5.42 11.42 -3.69
CA ARG A 90 -5.59 12.86 -3.95
C ARG A 90 -4.58 13.41 -4.96
N SER A 91 -3.32 12.98 -4.87
CA SER A 91 -2.28 13.37 -5.83
C SER A 91 -2.61 12.87 -7.24
N LEU A 92 -3.04 11.62 -7.36
CA LEU A 92 -3.44 11.02 -8.65
C LEU A 92 -4.70 11.68 -9.22
N GLU A 93 -5.69 12.00 -8.39
CA GLU A 93 -6.89 12.72 -8.80
C GLU A 93 -6.56 14.13 -9.29
N SER A 94 -5.68 14.85 -8.57
CA SER A 94 -5.20 16.17 -8.98
C SER A 94 -4.43 16.11 -10.30
N GLU A 95 -3.54 15.12 -10.46
CA GLU A 95 -2.80 14.91 -11.71
C GLU A 95 -3.75 14.56 -12.86
N ASN A 96 -4.73 13.69 -12.63
CA ASN A 96 -5.72 13.32 -13.63
C ASN A 96 -6.58 14.51 -14.04
N SER A 97 -6.99 15.35 -13.07
CA SER A 97 -7.72 16.59 -13.35
C SER A 97 -6.88 17.54 -14.19
N ARG A 98 -5.59 17.72 -13.85
CA ARG A 98 -4.67 18.56 -14.61
C ARG A 98 -4.49 18.04 -16.04
N LEU A 99 -4.27 16.74 -16.22
CA LEU A 99 -4.14 16.11 -17.53
C LEU A 99 -5.42 16.26 -18.38
N ARG A 100 -6.60 16.17 -17.76
CA ARG A 100 -7.88 16.42 -18.44
C ARG A 100 -8.02 17.88 -18.84
N GLU A 101 -7.64 18.80 -17.98
CA GLU A 101 -7.65 20.24 -18.30
C GLU A 101 -6.68 20.54 -19.44
N ASP A 102 -5.47 19.97 -19.41
CA ASP A 102 -4.50 20.06 -20.50
C ASP A 102 -5.08 19.50 -21.81
N MET A 103 -5.77 18.35 -21.77
CA MET A 103 -6.48 17.81 -22.93
C MET A 103 -7.57 18.76 -23.44
N LEU A 104 -8.36 19.38 -22.57
CA LEU A 104 -9.39 20.36 -22.98
C LEU A 104 -8.76 21.63 -23.57
N VAL A 105 -7.62 22.08 -23.03
CA VAL A 105 -6.86 23.19 -23.62
C VAL A 105 -6.33 22.80 -25.00
N PHE A 106 -5.76 21.61 -25.15
CA PHE A 106 -5.33 21.10 -26.46
C PHE A 106 -6.50 20.88 -27.42
N GLU A 107 -7.67 20.46 -26.94
CA GLU A 107 -8.88 20.34 -27.74
C GLU A 107 -9.47 21.70 -28.11
N ASN A 108 -9.38 22.72 -27.25
CA ASN A 108 -9.81 24.08 -27.60
C ASN A 108 -8.84 24.74 -28.57
N LEU A 109 -7.52 24.53 -28.41
CA LEU A 109 -6.50 25.00 -29.35
C LEU A 109 -6.55 24.25 -30.69
N ALA A 110 -6.86 22.95 -30.66
CA ALA A 110 -7.08 22.15 -31.86
C ALA A 110 -8.51 22.22 -32.38
N GLY A 111 -9.43 22.84 -31.63
CA GLY A 111 -10.88 22.85 -31.83
C GLY A 111 -11.37 23.76 -32.95
N SER A 112 -10.45 24.26 -33.76
CA SER A 112 -10.75 24.66 -35.15
C SER A 112 -10.65 23.49 -36.14
N SER A 113 -10.30 22.27 -35.72
CA SER A 113 -10.22 21.09 -36.60
C SER A 113 -10.53 19.77 -35.86
N GLY A 114 -11.72 19.24 -36.14
CA GLY A 114 -12.32 18.09 -35.46
C GLY A 114 -11.56 16.77 -35.58
N ALA A 115 -11.70 15.93 -34.56
CA ALA A 115 -11.31 14.53 -34.59
C ALA A 115 -12.24 13.76 -33.62
N GLU A 116 -13.50 13.61 -33.99
CA GLU A 116 -14.46 12.76 -33.28
C GLU A 116 -15.24 11.91 -34.29
N GLN A 117 -15.29 10.61 -33.97
CA GLN A 117 -16.15 9.53 -34.51
C GLN A 117 -15.71 8.85 -35.82
N GLY A 118 -15.19 7.61 -35.65
CA GLY A 118 -15.13 6.57 -36.68
C GLY A 118 -13.78 5.84 -36.81
N PHE A 119 -12.66 6.50 -36.50
CA PHE A 119 -11.31 5.95 -36.71
C PHE A 119 -10.37 6.29 -35.55
N LYS A 120 -9.41 5.41 -35.28
CA LYS A 120 -8.36 5.59 -34.27
C LYS A 120 -7.02 5.15 -34.85
N ILE A 121 -5.99 5.95 -34.61
CA ILE A 121 -4.60 5.57 -34.87
C ILE A 121 -4.05 4.95 -33.58
N ASN A 122 -3.57 3.71 -33.67
CA ASN A 122 -3.00 2.97 -32.55
C ASN A 122 -1.53 2.66 -32.82
N ARG A 123 -0.72 2.63 -31.75
CA ARG A 123 0.69 2.22 -31.76
C ARG A 123 1.48 2.97 -32.86
N LEU A 124 1.45 4.31 -32.82
CA LEU A 124 2.38 5.13 -33.60
C LEU A 124 3.76 5.02 -32.95
N VAL A 125 4.68 4.35 -33.64
CA VAL A 125 6.06 4.15 -33.19
C VAL A 125 6.98 4.84 -34.18
N LEU A 126 7.99 5.51 -33.65
CA LEU A 126 9.02 6.22 -34.40
C LEU A 126 10.38 5.64 -34.00
N GLU A 127 11.15 5.19 -34.99
CA GLU A 127 12.45 4.55 -34.79
C GLU A 127 13.49 5.15 -35.74
N PRO A 128 14.75 5.36 -35.31
CA PRO A 128 15.83 5.74 -36.22
C PRO A 128 16.07 4.68 -37.31
N ASP A 129 16.25 5.09 -38.56
CA ASP A 129 16.38 4.18 -39.72
C ASP A 129 17.82 4.11 -40.25
N GLY A 130 18.78 3.91 -39.35
CA GLY A 130 20.20 3.64 -39.66
C GLY A 130 21.04 4.80 -40.21
N GLU A 131 20.42 5.77 -40.90
CA GLU A 131 21.06 6.98 -41.41
C GLU A 131 20.68 8.21 -40.58
N ALA A 132 21.63 9.14 -40.42
CA ALA A 132 21.38 10.39 -39.70
C ALA A 132 20.26 11.18 -40.40
N GLY A 133 19.23 11.56 -39.63
CA GLY A 133 18.09 12.29 -40.16
C GLY A 133 17.00 11.42 -40.82
N ARG A 134 17.15 10.09 -40.86
CA ARG A 134 16.07 9.18 -41.28
C ARG A 134 15.38 8.51 -40.10
N TYR A 135 14.06 8.56 -40.11
CA TYR A 135 13.23 7.91 -39.12
C TYR A 135 12.14 7.09 -39.78
N ARG A 136 11.97 5.85 -39.35
CA ARG A 136 10.90 4.96 -39.77
C ARG A 136 9.75 5.10 -38.81
N TYR A 137 8.54 5.33 -39.34
CA TYR A 137 7.33 5.29 -38.56
C TYR A 137 6.50 4.06 -38.89
N ARG A 138 5.82 3.54 -37.87
CA ARG A 138 4.87 2.44 -38.00
C ARG A 138 3.62 2.79 -37.22
N MET A 139 2.45 2.67 -37.85
CA MET A 139 1.17 2.88 -37.19
C MET A 139 0.10 1.91 -37.68
N LEU A 140 -0.91 1.72 -36.85
CA LEU A 140 -2.08 0.93 -37.18
C LEU A 140 -3.32 1.82 -37.12
N ILE A 141 -3.97 2.02 -38.26
CA ILE A 141 -5.24 2.74 -38.34
C ILE A 141 -6.36 1.71 -38.20
N ILE A 142 -7.23 1.91 -37.22
CA ILE A 142 -8.32 1.01 -36.85
C ILE A 142 -9.64 1.79 -36.97
N ARG A 143 -10.63 1.20 -37.63
CA ARG A 143 -11.99 1.74 -37.62
C ARG A 143 -12.65 1.43 -36.26
N GLN A 144 -13.22 2.43 -35.61
CA GLN A 144 -13.97 2.30 -34.37
C GLN A 144 -15.46 2.59 -34.64
N GLY A 145 -16.27 1.53 -34.66
CA GLY A 145 -17.72 1.60 -34.88
C GLY A 145 -18.13 1.66 -36.36
N GLY A 146 -19.39 1.27 -36.63
CA GLY A 146 -19.99 1.25 -37.98
C GLY A 146 -20.03 -0.15 -38.62
N LYS A 147 -20.88 -0.31 -39.65
CA LYS A 147 -21.00 -1.58 -40.39
C LYS A 147 -19.70 -1.87 -41.17
N PRO A 148 -19.14 -3.10 -41.06
CA PRO A 148 -17.84 -3.47 -41.66
C PRO A 148 -17.82 -3.54 -43.20
N ASP A 149 -18.95 -3.31 -43.85
CA ASP A 149 -19.18 -3.69 -45.26
C ASP A 149 -19.01 -2.53 -46.27
N ARG A 150 -18.54 -1.36 -45.82
CA ARG A 150 -18.18 -0.25 -46.72
C ARG A 150 -16.70 0.09 -46.58
N ASP A 151 -15.95 -0.13 -47.66
CA ASP A 151 -14.57 0.32 -47.78
C ASP A 151 -14.50 1.81 -47.40
N ALA A 152 -13.68 2.15 -46.40
CA ALA A 152 -13.36 3.55 -46.16
C ALA A 152 -12.23 3.92 -47.10
N LEU A 153 -12.40 5.03 -47.82
CA LEU A 153 -11.33 5.66 -48.57
C LEU A 153 -10.91 6.89 -47.78
N GLY A 154 -9.64 6.94 -47.40
CA GLY A 154 -9.06 8.10 -46.72
C GLY A 154 -7.60 8.28 -47.09
N ALA A 155 -7.09 9.47 -46.80
CA ALA A 155 -5.68 9.81 -46.90
C ALA A 155 -5.10 9.92 -45.49
N TYR A 156 -3.79 9.74 -45.37
CA TYR A 156 -3.06 10.06 -44.15
C TYR A 156 -2.01 11.12 -44.46
N GLU A 157 -1.75 11.98 -43.48
CA GLU A 157 -0.71 13.00 -43.51
C GLU A 157 0.14 12.86 -42.25
N ILE A 158 1.45 13.00 -42.38
CA ILE A 158 2.37 13.02 -41.24
C ILE A 158 2.95 14.43 -41.13
N VAL A 159 2.80 15.05 -39.97
CA VAL A 159 3.40 16.36 -39.66
C VAL A 159 4.55 16.13 -38.68
N ALA A 160 5.78 16.39 -39.11
CA ALA A 160 6.97 16.29 -38.28
C ALA A 160 7.33 17.66 -37.70
N THR A 161 7.43 17.76 -36.38
CA THR A 161 7.97 18.94 -35.69
C THR A 161 9.46 18.76 -35.50
N ILE A 162 10.24 19.67 -36.07
CA ILE A 162 11.70 19.65 -36.10
C ILE A 162 12.27 20.89 -35.43
N ASP A 163 13.43 20.74 -34.81
CA ASP A 163 14.29 21.83 -34.37
C ASP A 163 15.34 22.05 -35.47
N GLN A 164 15.29 23.21 -36.12
CA GLN A 164 16.26 23.65 -37.09
C GLN A 164 17.02 24.85 -36.51
N GLN A 165 18.27 24.61 -36.09
CA GLN A 165 19.15 25.65 -35.56
C GLN A 165 18.52 26.47 -34.40
N GLY A 166 17.78 25.81 -33.49
CA GLY A 166 17.14 26.43 -32.33
C GLY A 166 15.75 27.00 -32.60
N HIS A 167 15.20 26.82 -33.81
CA HIS A 167 13.85 27.24 -34.17
C HIS A 167 12.98 26.05 -34.54
N ASP A 168 11.76 26.02 -33.99
CA ASP A 168 10.80 24.96 -34.25
C ASP A 168 10.10 25.18 -35.60
N ALA A 169 10.15 24.18 -36.46
CA ALA A 169 9.50 24.16 -37.77
C ALA A 169 8.69 22.87 -37.95
N ASN A 170 7.58 22.95 -38.68
CA ASN A 170 6.75 21.79 -39.00
C ASN A 170 6.90 21.43 -40.49
N ILE A 171 7.18 20.17 -40.79
CA ILE A 171 7.27 19.63 -42.15
C ILE A 171 6.18 18.58 -42.34
N THR A 172 5.36 18.72 -43.37
CA THR A 172 4.33 17.75 -43.72
C THR A 172 4.82 16.76 -44.77
N PHE A 173 4.55 15.48 -44.56
CA PHE A 173 4.86 14.36 -45.44
C PHE A 173 3.57 13.62 -45.83
N PRO A 174 3.32 13.39 -47.13
CA PRO A 174 4.06 13.89 -48.30
C PRO A 174 3.84 15.40 -48.54
N PRO A 175 4.79 16.11 -49.19
CA PRO A 175 4.77 17.58 -49.31
C PRO A 175 3.72 18.17 -50.27
N LYS A 176 2.89 17.36 -50.95
CA LYS A 176 1.79 17.82 -51.81
C LYS A 176 0.53 16.98 -51.58
N SER A 177 -0.48 17.57 -50.93
CA SER A 177 -1.83 17.00 -50.71
C SER A 177 -2.68 16.88 -52.00
N GLY A 178 -2.08 16.48 -53.12
CA GLY A 178 -2.75 16.38 -54.43
C GLY A 178 -2.42 15.12 -55.23
N ASP A 179 -1.50 14.27 -54.74
CA ASP A 179 -1.13 13.06 -55.46
C ASP A 179 -2.00 11.88 -55.03
N THR A 180 -2.78 11.36 -55.98
CA THR A 180 -3.77 10.27 -55.79
C THR A 180 -3.16 8.93 -55.36
N SER A 181 -1.84 8.87 -55.22
CA SER A 181 -1.05 7.69 -54.82
C SER A 181 -1.12 7.31 -53.32
N HIS A 182 -1.87 8.05 -52.48
CA HIS A 182 -1.98 7.78 -51.02
C HIS A 182 -3.39 7.38 -50.56
N ARG A 183 -4.27 7.03 -51.50
CA ARG A 183 -5.62 6.55 -51.17
C ARG A 183 -5.49 5.13 -50.63
N VAL A 184 -5.57 5.00 -49.31
CA VAL A 184 -5.64 3.69 -48.67
C VAL A 184 -7.10 3.26 -48.68
N ALA A 185 -7.38 2.10 -49.28
CA ALA A 185 -8.66 1.43 -49.17
C ALA A 185 -8.65 0.59 -47.88
N PHE A 186 -9.50 0.95 -46.92
CA PHE A 186 -9.57 0.30 -45.61
C PHE A 186 -10.73 -0.68 -45.56
N ARG A 187 -10.44 -1.96 -45.28
CA ARG A 187 -11.46 -2.95 -44.90
C ARG A 187 -11.72 -2.97 -43.39
N HIS A 188 -10.70 -3.14 -42.55
CA HIS A 188 -10.87 -3.28 -41.09
C HIS A 188 -9.72 -2.64 -40.28
N PHE A 189 -8.48 -2.92 -40.67
CA PHE A 189 -7.27 -2.37 -40.10
C PHE A 189 -6.25 -2.18 -41.23
N GLN A 190 -5.54 -1.05 -41.24
CA GLN A 190 -4.43 -0.86 -42.16
C GLN A 190 -3.17 -0.57 -41.36
N ARG A 191 -2.12 -1.35 -41.64
CA ARG A 191 -0.76 -1.00 -41.24
C ARG A 191 -0.22 0.01 -42.24
N VAL A 192 0.21 1.16 -41.72
CA VAL A 192 0.91 2.18 -42.49
C VAL A 192 2.32 2.26 -41.94
N ASP A 193 3.28 2.08 -42.83
CA ASP A 193 4.70 2.21 -42.56
C ASP A 193 5.33 3.12 -43.62
N GLY A 194 6.30 3.91 -43.19
CA GLY A 194 7.00 4.83 -44.06
C GLY A 194 8.27 5.36 -43.41
N VAL A 195 9.05 6.09 -44.20
CA VAL A 195 10.29 6.72 -43.77
C VAL A 195 10.18 8.22 -43.96
N ILE A 196 10.64 8.96 -42.96
CA ILE A 196 10.75 10.41 -42.97
C ILE A 196 12.23 10.73 -43.08
N THR A 197 12.57 11.57 -44.06
CA THR A 197 13.93 12.10 -44.23
C THR A 197 13.92 13.57 -43.86
N LEU A 198 14.75 13.94 -42.90
CA LEU A 198 14.88 15.31 -42.42
C LEU A 198 15.94 16.07 -43.22
N PRO A 199 15.78 17.39 -43.37
CA PRO A 199 16.84 18.23 -43.93
C PRO A 199 18.11 18.21 -43.07
N ASP A 200 19.26 18.46 -43.70
CA ASP A 200 20.55 18.48 -43.00
C ASP A 200 20.55 19.47 -41.82
N GLY A 201 20.97 18.98 -40.66
CA GLY A 201 21.04 19.76 -39.41
C GLY A 201 19.72 19.91 -38.64
N ALA A 202 18.62 19.31 -39.10
CA ALA A 202 17.35 19.29 -38.37
C ALA A 202 17.28 18.13 -37.36
N ARG A 203 16.80 18.40 -36.14
CA ARG A 203 16.50 17.38 -35.11
C ARG A 203 15.00 17.17 -35.00
N LEU A 204 14.54 15.92 -35.12
CA LEU A 204 13.12 15.60 -34.96
C LEU A 204 12.74 15.61 -33.49
N LYS A 205 11.69 16.35 -33.14
CA LYS A 205 11.12 16.41 -31.79
C LYS A 205 9.93 15.47 -31.65
N SER A 206 9.00 15.54 -32.60
CA SER A 206 7.79 14.72 -32.61
C SER A 206 7.21 14.60 -34.01
N ILE A 207 6.34 13.62 -34.18
CA ILE A 207 5.48 13.45 -35.35
C ILE A 207 4.03 13.40 -34.92
N GLU A 208 3.16 13.97 -35.75
CA GLU A 208 1.71 13.87 -35.65
C GLU A 208 1.17 13.19 -36.91
N ALA A 209 0.57 12.02 -36.74
CA ALA A 209 -0.16 11.33 -37.81
C ALA A 209 -1.62 11.80 -37.81
N ARG A 210 -2.10 12.22 -38.97
CA ARG A 210 -3.49 12.66 -39.20
C ARG A 210 -4.13 11.77 -40.24
N PHE A 211 -5.33 11.29 -39.95
CA PHE A 211 -6.15 10.55 -40.90
C PHE A 211 -7.28 11.46 -41.39
N VAL A 212 -7.35 11.66 -42.70
CA VAL A 212 -8.30 12.56 -43.37
C VAL A 212 -9.24 11.75 -44.25
N GLN A 213 -10.55 11.93 -44.05
CA GLN A 213 -11.59 11.32 -44.86
C GLN A 213 -12.62 12.39 -45.22
N ASP A 214 -12.97 12.47 -46.51
CA ASP A 214 -13.91 13.48 -47.04
C ASP A 214 -13.51 14.92 -46.68
N GLY A 215 -12.20 15.19 -46.62
CA GLY A 215 -11.65 16.51 -46.28
C GLY A 215 -11.68 16.86 -44.78
N GLN A 216 -12.14 15.95 -43.92
CA GLN A 216 -12.16 16.15 -42.46
C GLN A 216 -11.16 15.21 -41.78
N ILE A 217 -10.45 15.72 -40.77
CA ILE A 217 -9.63 14.89 -39.89
C ILE A 217 -10.57 13.99 -39.08
N ARG A 218 -10.37 12.68 -39.17
CA ARG A 218 -11.17 11.69 -38.44
C ARG A 218 -10.41 11.05 -37.28
N ALA A 219 -9.09 11.09 -37.33
CA ALA A 219 -8.23 10.59 -36.26
C ALA A 219 -6.88 11.31 -36.28
N ARG A 220 -6.27 11.46 -35.11
CA ARG A 220 -4.91 11.99 -34.94
C ARG A 220 -4.16 11.20 -33.87
N ALA A 221 -2.85 11.10 -33.99
CA ALA A 221 -1.97 10.54 -32.97
C ALA A 221 -0.59 11.19 -33.03
N THR A 222 0.03 11.38 -31.87
CA THR A 222 1.36 12.00 -31.76
C THR A 222 2.36 11.02 -31.17
N ALA A 223 3.59 11.02 -31.67
CA ALA A 223 4.72 10.28 -31.12
C ALA A 223 5.95 11.19 -31.04
N ALA A 224 6.67 11.17 -29.93
CA ALA A 224 7.94 11.87 -29.76
C ALA A 224 9.11 10.93 -30.08
N VAL A 225 10.27 11.51 -30.43
CA VAL A 225 11.55 10.79 -30.56
C VAL A 225 12.12 10.49 -29.18
#